data_AF-A0A923A4Z5-F1
#
_entry.id   AF-A0A923A4Z5-F1
#
_cell.length_a   1.000
_cell.length_b   1.000
_cell.length_c   1.000
_cell.angle_alpha   90.00
_cell.angle_beta   90.00
_cell.angle_gamma   90.00
#
_symmetry.space_group_name_H-M   'P 1'
#
loop_
_entity.id
_entity.type
_entity.pdbx_description
1 polymer ?
#
loop_
_entity_poly.entity_id
_entity_poly.type
_entity_poly.pdbx_seq_one_letter_code
_entity_poly.pdbx_strand_id
1 'polypeptide(L)'
;MEQINTTEAYLDGLKSVEVYVSRLDRIYQFKVWGNTRTSMFVLVKEDSELVQQFDVGDVYEMTFRSSDASRPIKSCNTKIKYFNKIDQGRFKGHYLTGLSIV
;
A
#
# COMPACT_ATOMS: atom_id res chain seq x y z
N MET A 1 -1.05 -11.01 -30.74
CA MET A 1 -1.97 -10.62 -29.65
C MET A 1 -1.22 -10.86 -28.36
N GLU A 2 -0.64 -9.81 -27.78
CA GLU A 2 -0.01 -9.88 -26.46
C GLU A 2 -1.08 -10.25 -25.44
N GLN A 3 -0.87 -11.36 -24.73
CA GLN A 3 -1.65 -11.68 -23.55
C GLN A 3 -1.37 -10.59 -22.52
N ILE A 4 -2.32 -9.66 -22.35
CA ILE A 4 -2.30 -8.73 -21.23
C ILE A 4 -2.34 -9.61 -19.97
N ASN A 5 -1.25 -9.60 -19.21
CA ASN A 5 -1.13 -10.32 -17.96
C ASN A 5 -2.29 -9.90 -17.04
N THR A 6 -3.26 -10.79 -16.82
CA THR A 6 -4.50 -10.53 -16.06
C THR A 6 -4.24 -9.94 -14.66
N THR A 7 -3.05 -10.17 -14.11
CA THR A 7 -2.58 -9.61 -12.83
C THR A 7 -2.25 -8.13 -12.92
N GLU A 8 -1.65 -7.64 -14.01
CA GLU A 8 -1.31 -6.20 -14.15
C GLU A 8 -2.56 -5.36 -14.39
N ALA A 9 -3.50 -5.87 -15.18
CA ALA A 9 -4.81 -5.25 -15.37
C ALA A 9 -5.63 -5.15 -14.07
N TYR A 10 -5.43 -6.08 -13.11
CA TYR A 10 -6.08 -6.02 -11.79
C TYR A 10 -5.53 -4.87 -10.92
N LEU A 11 -4.23 -4.58 -11.03
CA LEU A 11 -3.56 -3.53 -10.26
C LEU A 11 -3.92 -2.13 -10.75
N ASP A 12 -4.29 -2.04 -12.02
CA ASP A 12 -4.88 -0.83 -12.56
C ASP A 12 -6.22 -0.53 -11.85
N GLY A 13 -6.36 0.67 -11.33
CA GLY A 13 -7.55 1.10 -10.60
C GLY A 13 -7.64 0.69 -9.13
N LEU A 14 -6.55 0.24 -8.49
CA LEU A 14 -6.51 0.14 -7.02
C LEU A 14 -6.63 1.54 -6.39
N LYS A 15 -7.49 1.68 -5.37
CA LYS A 15 -7.78 2.98 -4.74
C LYS A 15 -7.36 3.03 -3.29
N SER A 16 -7.62 1.96 -2.55
CA SER A 16 -7.28 1.89 -1.14
C SER A 16 -6.79 0.51 -0.73
N VAL A 17 -6.13 0.49 0.42
CA VAL A 17 -5.65 -0.72 1.06
C VAL A 17 -5.90 -0.62 2.56
N GLU A 18 -6.32 -1.73 3.16
CA GLU A 18 -6.52 -1.90 4.60
C GLU A 18 -5.46 -2.86 5.15
N VAL A 19 -4.90 -2.52 6.30
CA VAL A 19 -3.99 -3.39 7.06
C VAL A 19 -4.38 -3.38 8.53
N TYR A 20 -4.48 -4.56 9.12
CA TYR A 20 -4.63 -4.71 10.55
C TYR A 20 -3.24 -4.77 11.18
N VAL A 21 -2.98 -3.91 12.17
CA VAL A 21 -1.70 -3.84 12.88
C VAL A 21 -1.90 -4.35 14.29
N SER A 22 -1.51 -5.61 14.51
CA SER A 22 -1.79 -6.34 15.76
C SER A 22 -1.24 -5.66 17.01
N ARG A 23 -0.07 -5.03 16.93
CA ARG A 23 0.57 -4.31 18.05
C ARG A 23 -0.21 -3.07 18.49
N LEU A 24 -1.08 -2.54 17.64
CA LEU A 24 -1.92 -1.37 17.90
C LEU A 24 -3.41 -1.72 18.00
N ASP A 25 -3.78 -3.00 17.82
CA ASP A 25 -5.15 -3.50 17.78
C ASP A 25 -6.09 -2.61 16.94
N ARG A 26 -5.63 -2.24 15.73
CA ARG A 26 -6.32 -1.27 14.88
C ARG A 26 -6.14 -1.57 13.40
N ILE A 27 -7.21 -1.30 12.64
CA ILE A 27 -7.18 -1.30 11.17
C ILE A 27 -6.83 0.10 10.67
N TYR A 28 -5.87 0.16 9.77
CA TYR A 28 -5.48 1.37 9.06
C TYR A 28 -5.86 1.26 7.60
N GLN A 29 -6.44 2.33 7.06
CA GLN A 29 -6.78 2.42 5.65
C GLN A 29 -5.99 3.54 5.00
N PHE A 30 -5.41 3.25 3.83
CA PHE A 30 -4.64 4.21 3.05
C PHE A 30 -5.19 4.35 1.65
N LYS A 31 -4.99 5.53 1.07
CA LYS A 31 -5.04 5.70 -0.38
C LYS A 31 -3.80 5.08 -1.01
N VAL A 32 -4.01 4.23 -2.01
CA VAL A 32 -2.93 3.68 -2.83
C VAL A 32 -2.54 4.69 -3.92
N TRP A 33 -1.25 4.90 -4.09
CA TRP A 33 -0.65 5.68 -5.16
C TRP A 33 0.22 4.78 -6.03
N GLY A 34 0.40 5.16 -7.31
CA GLY A 34 1.09 4.34 -8.31
C GLY A 34 0.12 3.58 -9.22
N ASN A 35 0.63 2.97 -10.29
CA ASN A 35 -0.16 2.28 -11.31
C ASN A 35 0.39 0.88 -11.65
N THR A 36 1.44 0.40 -10.96
CA THR A 36 2.00 -0.94 -11.16
C THR A 36 2.43 -1.60 -9.85
N ARG A 37 2.53 -2.94 -9.83
CA ARG A 37 2.88 -3.76 -8.66
C ARG A 37 4.15 -3.33 -7.94
N THR A 38 5.13 -2.81 -8.70
CA THR A 38 6.46 -2.44 -8.21
C THR A 38 6.58 -0.96 -7.85
N SER A 39 5.61 -0.14 -8.26
CA SER A 39 5.57 1.31 -8.05
C SER A 39 4.47 1.77 -7.08
N MET A 40 3.68 0.84 -6.51
CA MET A 40 2.66 1.17 -5.53
C MET A 40 3.28 1.71 -4.23
N PHE A 41 2.67 2.75 -3.68
CA PHE A 41 3.03 3.28 -2.37
C PHE A 41 1.84 3.89 -1.63
N VAL A 42 2.00 4.04 -0.31
CA VAL A 42 1.08 4.76 0.57
C VAL A 42 1.84 5.86 1.33
N LEU A 43 1.08 6.77 1.94
CA LEU A 43 1.62 7.85 2.76
C LEU A 43 1.23 7.60 4.22
N VAL A 44 2.24 7.46 5.08
CA VAL A 44 2.07 7.36 6.53
C VAL A 44 2.46 8.69 7.15
N LYS A 45 1.60 9.30 7.98
CA LYS A 45 1.97 10.56 8.64
C LYS A 45 3.13 10.33 9.62
N GLU A 46 4.02 11.30 9.73
CA GLU A 46 5.20 11.21 10.60
C GLU A 46 4.87 11.10 12.10
N ASP A 47 3.69 11.58 12.50
CA ASP A 47 3.17 11.52 13.87
C ASP A 47 2.31 10.26 14.14
N SER A 48 2.21 9.35 13.17
CA SER A 48 1.43 8.12 13.32
C SER A 48 2.17 7.09 14.17
N GLU A 49 1.43 6.39 15.03
CA GLU A 49 1.90 5.21 15.78
C GLU A 49 2.49 4.13 14.85
N LEU A 50 2.05 4.10 13.59
CA LEU A 50 2.55 3.20 12.54
C LEU A 50 4.03 3.36 12.21
N VAL A 51 4.59 4.55 12.43
CA VAL A 51 6.02 4.81 12.17
C VAL A 51 6.91 3.90 13.01
N GLN A 52 6.42 3.46 14.18
CA GLN A 52 7.14 2.53 15.06
C GLN A 52 6.83 1.05 14.78
N GLN A 53 5.93 0.76 13.83
CA GLN A 53 5.49 -0.58 13.52
C GLN A 53 5.98 -1.06 12.14
N PHE A 54 6.21 -0.15 11.20
CA PHE A 54 6.63 -0.52 9.85
C PHE A 54 8.15 -0.51 9.70
N ASP A 55 8.70 -1.67 9.37
CA ASP A 55 10.09 -1.80 8.95
C ASP A 55 10.21 -2.26 7.50
N VAL A 56 11.30 -1.85 6.84
CA VAL A 56 11.60 -2.31 5.49
C VAL A 56 11.86 -3.82 5.51
N GLY A 57 11.11 -4.57 4.72
CA GLY A 57 11.19 -6.02 4.70
C GLY A 57 9.98 -6.72 5.30
N ASP A 58 9.22 -6.03 6.17
CA ASP A 58 8.02 -6.57 6.78
C ASP A 58 6.99 -6.98 5.74
N VAL A 59 6.25 -8.05 6.03
CA VAL A 59 5.14 -8.55 5.21
C VAL A 59 3.87 -8.50 6.04
N TYR A 60 2.88 -7.78 5.52
CA TYR A 60 1.55 -7.69 6.10
C TYR A 60 0.53 -8.31 5.15
N GLU A 61 -0.47 -8.98 5.70
CA GLU A 61 -1.68 -9.26 4.94
C GLU A 61 -2.46 -7.95 4.76
N MET A 62 -2.61 -7.53 3.51
CA MET A 62 -3.25 -6.28 3.16
C MET A 62 -4.42 -6.50 2.22
N THR A 63 -5.54 -5.86 2.52
CA THR A 63 -6.79 -6.00 1.76
C THR A 63 -6.96 -4.82 0.81
N PHE A 64 -6.82 -5.07 -0.49
CA PHE A 64 -6.90 -4.06 -1.53
C PHE A 64 -8.32 -3.91 -2.08
N ARG A 65 -8.70 -2.65 -2.35
CA ARG A 65 -9.98 -2.29 -2.98
C ARG A 65 -9.75 -1.50 -4.26
N SER A 66 -10.51 -1.83 -5.30
CA SER A 66 -10.53 -1.09 -6.56
C SER A 66 -11.62 -0.01 -6.56
N SER A 67 -11.49 0.99 -7.44
CA SER A 67 -12.61 1.89 -7.77
C SER A 67 -13.75 1.20 -8.51
N ASP A 68 -13.46 0.11 -9.20
CA ASP A 68 -14.47 -0.67 -9.86
C ASP A 68 -15.13 -1.61 -8.85
N ALA A 69 -16.37 -1.28 -8.47
CA ALA A 69 -17.14 -2.05 -7.49
C ALA A 69 -17.43 -3.49 -7.95
N SER A 70 -17.29 -3.80 -9.25
CA SER A 70 -17.42 -5.16 -9.77
C SER A 70 -16.16 -6.01 -9.52
N ARG A 71 -15.03 -5.39 -9.19
CA ARG A 71 -13.79 -6.11 -8.91
C ARG A 71 -13.76 -6.64 -7.47
N PRO A 72 -13.28 -7.88 -7.28
CA PRO A 72 -13.21 -8.47 -5.96
C PRO A 72 -12.19 -7.74 -5.07
N ILE A 73 -12.58 -7.54 -3.82
CA ILE A 73 -11.67 -7.22 -2.72
C ILE A 73 -10.70 -8.38 -2.57
N LYS A 74 -9.40 -8.10 -2.45
CA LYS A 74 -8.38 -9.15 -2.35
C LYS A 74 -7.40 -8.88 -1.22
N SER A 75 -7.25 -9.87 -0.35
CA SER A 75 -6.20 -9.91 0.67
C SER A 75 -4.94 -10.52 0.06
N CYS A 76 -3.84 -9.81 0.20
CA CYS A 76 -2.56 -10.14 -0.40
C CYS A 76 -1.44 -9.94 0.63
N ASN A 77 -0.50 -10.88 0.69
CA ASN A 77 0.76 -10.66 1.37
C ASN A 77 1.50 -9.51 0.67
N THR A 78 1.85 -8.49 1.43
CA THR A 78 2.40 -7.25 0.91
C THR A 78 3.61 -6.84 1.72
N LYS A 79 4.74 -6.72 1.03
CA LYS A 79 6.03 -6.35 1.58
C LYS A 79 6.22 -4.84 1.59
N ILE A 80 6.71 -4.29 2.71
CA ILE A 80 7.22 -2.92 2.78
C ILE A 80 8.59 -2.86 2.09
N LYS A 81 8.68 -2.15 0.96
CA LYS A 81 9.92 -2.06 0.14
C LYS A 81 10.85 -0.95 0.58
N TYR A 82 10.29 0.19 0.95
CA TYR A 82 11.01 1.37 1.41
C TYR A 82 10.08 2.18 2.32
N PHE A 83 10.65 2.91 3.26
CA PHE A 83 9.92 3.69 4.25
C PHE A 83 10.67 5.01 4.50
N ASN A 84 10.51 5.95 3.56
CA ASN A 84 11.36 7.15 3.50
C ASN A 84 10.60 8.38 3.95
N LYS A 85 11.12 9.09 4.96
CA LYS A 85 10.57 10.37 5.39
C LYS A 85 10.70 11.41 4.28
N ILE A 86 9.63 12.17 4.05
CA ILE A 86 9.59 13.26 3.09
C ILE A 86 9.47 14.58 3.87
N ASP A 87 10.54 15.39 3.82
CA ASP A 87 10.60 16.68 4.54
C ASP A 87 10.30 17.90 3.64
N GLN A 88 10.07 17.67 2.35
CA GLN A 88 9.85 18.72 1.35
C GLN A 88 8.75 18.38 0.35
N GLY A 89 8.21 19.42 -0.31
CA GLY A 89 7.21 19.29 -1.37
C GLY A 89 5.82 18.85 -0.88
N ARG A 90 4.99 18.34 -1.80
CA ARG A 90 3.56 18.07 -1.57
C ARG A 90 3.26 17.00 -0.51
N PHE A 91 4.23 16.16 -0.17
CA PHE A 91 4.09 15.09 0.81
C PHE A 91 4.92 15.32 2.07
N LYS A 92 5.34 16.57 2.32
CA LYS A 92 6.03 16.94 3.56
C LYS A 92 5.28 16.43 4.80
N GLY A 93 6.02 15.92 5.79
CA GLY A 93 5.46 15.39 7.04
C GLY A 93 4.89 13.97 6.92
N HIS A 94 5.25 13.25 5.85
CA HIS A 94 4.85 11.87 5.63
C HIS A 94 6.04 10.99 5.31
N TYR A 95 5.91 9.70 5.61
CA TYR A 95 6.76 8.64 5.08
C TYR A 95 6.14 8.08 3.80
N LEU A 96 6.91 8.13 2.72
CA LEU A 96 6.62 7.44 1.47
C LEU A 96 6.90 5.95 1.67
N THR A 97 5.86 5.14 1.67
CA THR A 97 5.93 3.72 2.02
C THR A 97 5.66 2.87 0.79
N GLY A 98 6.71 2.29 0.21
CA GLY A 98 6.61 1.44 -0.98
C GLY A 98 6.04 0.08 -0.67
N LEU A 99 5.12 -0.41 -1.49
CA LEU A 99 4.45 -1.69 -1.33
C LEU A 99 4.81 -2.65 -2.47
N SER A 100 4.98 -3.93 -2.15
CA SER A 100 5.11 -5.01 -3.14
C SER A 100 4.19 -6.16 -2.77
N ILE A 101 3.27 -6.54 -3.64
CA ILE A 101 2.53 -7.79 -3.47
C ILE A 101 3.49 -8.95 -3.75
N VAL A 102 3.60 -9.89 -2.81
CA VAL A 102 4.48 -11.07 -2.86
C VAL A 102 3.70 -12.37 -2.93
#